data_AF-A0A7C4MCM4-F1
#
_entry.id   AF-A0A7C4MCM4-F1
#
_cell.length_a   1.000
_cell.length_b   1.000
_cell.length_c   1.000
_cell.angle_alpha   90.00
_cell.angle_beta   90.00
_cell.angle_gamma   90.00
#
_symmetry.space_group_name_H-M   'P 1'
#
loop_
_entity.id
_entity.type
_entity.pdbx_description
1 polymer ?
#
loop_
_entity_poly.entity_id
_entity_poly.type
_entity_poly.pdbx_seq_one_letter_code
_entity_poly.pdbx_strand_id
1 'polypeptide(L)'
;MSGESEKYRVVVIRPLILALLPQLLIHYMDKRNLAFSLTRDNVMGFLGALFVGLWIGLSILFVKYLWIFSYIIFFILIGSYGMLILFNTYVEGIVFIRKKCNSCKFRKLIIDHERIHLGSNVSERKVWEMLKKVYTAQEFGVYENGTICDYCPIPARLIEEE
;
A
#
# COMPACT_ATOMS: atom_id res chain seq x y z
N MET A 1 -17.34 12.92 13.42
CA MET A 1 -17.17 13.10 11.96
C MET A 1 -17.45 11.76 11.31
N SER A 2 -18.22 11.80 10.22
CA SER A 2 -19.03 10.72 9.64
C SER A 2 -18.30 9.38 9.45
N GLY A 3 -18.88 8.34 10.03
CA GLY A 3 -18.53 6.94 9.80
C GLY A 3 -19.05 6.43 8.46
N GLU A 4 -18.53 6.95 7.35
CA GLU A 4 -18.39 6.09 6.18
C GLU A 4 -17.28 5.12 6.52
N SER A 5 -17.61 3.83 6.67
CA SER A 5 -16.59 2.80 6.66
C SER A 5 -15.81 2.96 5.36
N GLU A 6 -14.64 3.59 5.41
CA GLU A 6 -13.78 3.73 4.24
C GLU A 6 -13.63 2.34 3.62
N LYS A 7 -14.24 2.15 2.46
CA LYS A 7 -14.12 0.91 1.71
C LYS A 7 -12.65 0.82 1.31
N TYR A 8 -12.04 -0.30 1.68
CA TYR A 8 -10.67 -0.60 1.29
C TYR A 8 -10.59 -1.99 0.69
N ARG A 9 -9.70 -2.12 -0.30
CA ARG A 9 -9.39 -3.35 -0.98
C ARG A 9 -8.01 -3.83 -0.58
N VAL A 10 -7.93 -5.07 -0.13
CA VAL A 10 -6.65 -5.73 0.15
C VAL A 10 -6.16 -6.43 -1.10
N VAL A 11 -4.98 -6.03 -1.59
CA VAL A 11 -4.34 -6.59 -2.77
C VAL A 11 -3.09 -7.35 -2.35
N VAL A 12 -3.02 -8.63 -2.68
CA VAL A 12 -1.85 -9.46 -2.38
C VAL A 12 -0.77 -9.21 -3.42
N ILE A 13 0.40 -8.72 -3.00
CA ILE A 13 1.53 -8.42 -3.87
C ILE A 13 2.07 -9.73 -4.47
N ARG A 14 1.86 -9.90 -5.78
CA ARG A 14 2.44 -10.96 -6.61
C ARG A 14 3.54 -10.37 -7.50
N PRO A 15 4.47 -11.18 -8.04
CA PRO A 15 5.53 -10.69 -8.93
C PRO A 15 5.01 -9.84 -10.10
N LEU A 16 3.85 -10.18 -10.64
CA LEU A 16 3.19 -9.40 -11.69
C LEU A 16 2.76 -8.00 -11.22
N ILE A 17 2.22 -7.89 -10.00
CA ILE A 17 1.82 -6.61 -9.41
C ILE A 17 3.06 -5.77 -9.09
N LEU A 18 4.13 -6.40 -8.61
CA LEU A 18 5.45 -5.77 -8.43
C LEU A 18 5.99 -5.19 -9.75
N ALA A 19 5.82 -5.90 -10.87
CA ALA A 19 6.26 -5.42 -12.18
C ALA A 19 5.42 -4.23 -12.70
N LEU A 20 4.18 -4.08 -12.22
CA LEU A 20 3.26 -3.02 -12.60
C LEU A 20 3.32 -1.80 -11.67
N LEU A 21 3.82 -1.98 -10.44
CA LEU A 21 4.05 -0.87 -9.52
C LEU A 21 5.32 -0.13 -9.94
N PRO A 22 5.31 1.22 -9.94
CA PRO A 22 6.54 1.98 -10.15
C PRO A 22 7.63 1.51 -9.19
N GLN A 23 8.85 1.36 -9.71
CA GLN A 23 10.01 0.96 -8.92
C GLN A 23 10.24 1.86 -7.70
N LEU A 24 9.77 3.12 -7.75
CA LEU A 24 9.73 4.04 -6.61
C LEU A 24 8.91 3.50 -5.42
N LEU A 25 7.75 2.87 -5.65
CA LEU A 25 6.98 2.21 -4.59
C LEU A 25 7.65 0.94 -4.08
N ILE A 26 8.41 0.25 -4.93
CA ILE A 26 9.21 -0.91 -4.54
C ILE A 26 10.35 -0.48 -3.60
N HIS A 27 10.92 0.71 -3.80
CA HIS A 27 11.93 1.25 -2.90
C HIS A 27 11.38 1.57 -1.50
N TYR A 28 10.10 1.97 -1.41
CA TYR A 28 9.39 2.10 -0.13
C TYR A 28 9.01 0.75 0.50
N MET A 29 9.11 -0.37 -0.24
CA MET A 29 8.97 -1.71 0.34
C MET A 29 10.32 -2.22 0.85
N ASP A 30 10.83 -1.63 1.94
CA ASP A 30 11.94 -2.23 2.69
C ASP A 30 11.59 -3.69 3.06
N LYS A 31 12.60 -4.55 3.23
CA LYS A 31 12.46 -5.98 3.58
C LYS A 31 11.57 -6.21 4.81
N ARG A 32 11.44 -5.19 5.68
CA ARG A 32 10.63 -5.19 6.91
C ARG A 32 9.17 -4.78 6.72
N ASN A 33 8.82 -4.11 5.61
CA ASN A 33 7.45 -3.66 5.36
C ASN A 33 6.57 -4.83 4.95
N LEU A 34 5.63 -5.21 5.81
CA LEU A 34 4.74 -6.36 5.64
C LEU A 34 3.56 -6.07 4.69
N ALA A 35 3.17 -4.81 4.66
CA ALA A 35 2.19 -4.22 3.78
C ALA A 35 2.58 -2.76 3.49
N PHE A 36 1.89 -2.14 2.53
CA PHE A 36 1.94 -0.70 2.33
C PHE A 36 0.59 -0.22 1.79
N SER A 37 0.30 1.05 2.01
CA SER A 37 -0.87 1.74 1.52
C SER A 37 -0.45 3.02 0.80
N LEU A 38 -1.29 3.49 -0.12
CA LEU A 38 -1.09 4.78 -0.77
C LEU A 38 -1.93 5.83 -0.02
N THR A 39 -1.32 6.93 0.38
CA THR A 39 -2.03 7.99 1.10
C THR A 39 -3.21 8.51 0.28
N ARG A 40 -4.36 8.71 0.94
CA ARG A 40 -5.59 9.19 0.31
C ARG A 40 -5.77 10.69 0.55
N ASP A 41 -4.91 11.49 -0.08
CA ASP A 41 -5.02 12.94 0.01
C ASP A 41 -5.23 13.59 -1.36
N ASN A 42 -5.64 14.85 -1.32
CA ASN A 42 -5.88 15.65 -2.52
C ASN A 42 -4.58 15.88 -3.33
N VAL A 43 -3.42 15.80 -2.67
CA VAL A 43 -2.11 15.97 -3.31
C VAL A 43 -1.81 14.76 -4.20
N MET A 44 -2.01 13.55 -3.70
CA MET A 44 -1.91 12.31 -4.47
C MET A 44 -2.97 12.28 -5.57
N GLY A 45 -4.21 12.70 -5.27
CA GLY A 45 -5.25 12.85 -6.30
C GLY A 45 -4.81 13.76 -7.46
N PHE A 46 -4.24 14.93 -7.16
CA PHE A 46 -3.71 15.86 -8.14
C PHE A 46 -2.54 15.25 -8.94
N LEU A 47 -1.60 14.57 -8.27
CA LEU A 47 -0.49 13.88 -8.93
C LEU A 47 -0.99 12.77 -9.87
N GLY A 48 -1.98 11.99 -9.45
CA GLY A 48 -2.62 10.98 -10.28
C GLY A 48 -3.26 11.58 -11.53
N ALA A 49 -4.00 12.68 -11.37
CA ALA A 49 -4.61 13.41 -12.49
C ALA A 49 -3.56 13.98 -13.45
N LEU A 50 -2.45 14.51 -12.91
CA LEU A 50 -1.33 15.01 -13.70
C LEU A 50 -0.67 13.88 -14.52
N PHE A 51 -0.41 12.72 -13.93
CA PHE A 51 0.14 11.57 -14.65
C PHE A 51 -0.79 11.08 -15.75
N VAL A 52 -2.09 10.97 -15.48
CA VAL A 52 -3.07 10.57 -16.49
C VAL A 52 -3.20 11.63 -17.60
N GLY A 53 -3.21 12.92 -17.26
CA GLY A 53 -3.27 14.01 -18.23
C GLY A 53 -2.06 14.06 -19.15
N LEU A 54 -0.85 13.95 -18.58
CA LEU A 54 0.39 13.83 -19.34
C LEU A 54 0.39 12.59 -20.22
N TRP A 55 -0.10 11.46 -19.69
CA TRP A 55 -0.28 10.24 -20.45
C TRP A 55 -1.23 10.45 -21.63
N ILE A 56 -2.43 10.99 -21.45
CA ILE A 56 -3.35 11.24 -22.58
C ILE A 56 -2.74 12.19 -23.62
N GLY A 57 -2.14 13.30 -23.16
CA GLY A 57 -1.54 14.30 -24.05
C GLY A 57 -0.40 13.76 -24.91
N LEU A 58 0.51 13.01 -24.29
CA LEU A 58 1.60 12.33 -25.01
C LEU A 58 1.04 11.23 -25.92
N SER A 59 -0.06 10.55 -25.56
CA SER A 59 -0.63 9.46 -26.37
C SER A 59 -0.98 10.00 -27.74
N ILE A 60 -1.71 11.12 -27.73
CA ILE A 60 -2.18 11.83 -28.92
C ILE A 60 -1.01 12.26 -29.80
N LEU A 61 0.07 12.77 -29.20
CA LEU A 61 1.26 13.23 -29.93
C LEU A 61 2.06 12.06 -30.56
N PHE A 62 2.10 10.91 -29.89
CA PHE A 62 2.90 9.75 -30.30
C PHE A 62 2.15 8.69 -31.13
N VAL A 63 0.82 8.82 -31.34
CA VAL A 63 0.03 7.90 -32.20
C VAL A 63 0.66 7.71 -33.59
N LYS A 64 1.36 8.71 -34.12
CA LYS A 64 2.01 8.65 -35.44
C LYS A 64 3.37 7.91 -35.43
N TYR A 65 3.99 7.73 -34.27
CA TYR A 65 5.37 7.24 -34.10
C TYR A 65 5.45 5.89 -33.36
N LEU A 66 4.51 4.99 -33.64
CA LEU A 66 4.32 3.67 -33.01
C LEU A 66 5.51 2.70 -33.06
N TRP A 67 6.62 3.05 -33.70
CA TRP A 67 7.78 2.16 -33.87
C TRP A 67 8.68 2.03 -32.64
N ILE A 68 8.42 2.80 -31.58
CA ILE A 68 9.25 2.78 -30.37
C ILE A 68 8.57 1.99 -29.25
N PHE A 69 8.59 0.66 -29.37
CA PHE A 69 7.98 -0.28 -28.42
C PHE A 69 8.37 -0.05 -26.95
N SER A 70 9.59 0.41 -26.67
CA SER A 70 10.04 0.73 -25.31
C SER A 70 9.30 1.93 -24.70
N TYR A 71 8.95 2.93 -25.51
CA TYR A 71 8.18 4.09 -25.05
C TYR A 71 6.74 3.70 -24.75
N ILE A 72 6.13 2.82 -25.55
CA ILE A 72 4.75 2.34 -25.33
C ILE A 72 4.63 1.64 -23.97
N ILE A 73 5.61 0.81 -23.58
CA ILE A 73 5.60 0.10 -22.29
C ILE A 73 5.73 1.08 -21.12
N PHE A 74 6.75 1.96 -21.15
CA PHE A 74 6.96 2.95 -20.07
C PHE A 74 5.75 3.86 -19.91
N PHE A 75 5.12 4.18 -21.02
CA PHE A 75 3.96 5.02 -21.09
C PHE A 75 2.71 4.38 -20.49
N ILE A 76 2.40 3.12 -20.84
CA ILE A 76 1.31 2.36 -20.22
C ILE A 76 1.53 2.24 -18.70
N LEU A 77 2.77 2.05 -18.26
CA LEU A 77 3.10 1.99 -16.84
C LEU A 77 2.80 3.32 -16.12
N ILE A 78 3.14 4.47 -16.71
CA ILE A 78 2.80 5.79 -16.13
C ILE A 78 1.28 6.00 -16.07
N GLY A 79 0.57 5.71 -17.16
CA GLY A 79 -0.89 5.89 -17.21
C GLY A 79 -1.61 4.99 -16.20
N SER A 80 -1.24 3.71 -16.14
CA SER A 80 -1.79 2.76 -15.18
C SER A 80 -1.48 3.14 -13.73
N TYR A 81 -0.31 3.71 -13.46
CA TYR A 81 0.03 4.22 -12.14
C TYR A 81 -0.81 5.44 -11.73
N GLY A 82 -0.96 6.42 -12.64
CA GLY A 82 -1.83 7.56 -12.40
C GLY A 82 -3.27 7.14 -12.12
N MET A 83 -3.79 6.17 -12.89
CA MET A 83 -5.12 5.59 -12.67
C MET A 83 -5.22 4.86 -11.31
N LEU A 84 -4.18 4.14 -10.90
CA LEU A 84 -4.14 3.47 -9.61
C LEU A 84 -4.21 4.48 -8.45
N ILE A 85 -3.46 5.59 -8.54
CA ILE A 85 -3.51 6.66 -7.56
C ILE A 85 -4.91 7.28 -7.49
N LEU A 86 -5.50 7.61 -8.64
CA LEU A 86 -6.85 8.18 -8.70
C LEU A 86 -7.89 7.23 -8.11
N PHE A 87 -7.82 5.93 -8.42
CA PHE A 87 -8.70 4.93 -7.85
C PHE A 87 -8.54 4.85 -6.32
N ASN A 88 -7.31 4.82 -5.83
CA ASN A 88 -7.02 4.81 -4.40
C ASN A 88 -7.56 6.06 -3.68
N THR A 89 -7.40 7.23 -4.27
CA THR A 89 -7.86 8.49 -3.69
C THR A 89 -9.39 8.60 -3.70
N TYR A 90 -10.02 8.42 -4.86
CA TYR A 90 -11.42 8.80 -5.07
C TYR A 90 -12.43 7.66 -5.02
N VAL A 91 -12.01 6.40 -5.14
CA VAL A 91 -12.93 5.26 -5.24
C VAL A 91 -12.86 4.38 -4.00
N GLU A 92 -11.72 3.73 -3.78
CA GLU A 92 -11.54 2.73 -2.74
C GLU A 92 -10.06 2.70 -2.31
N GLY A 93 -9.80 2.77 -1.01
CA GLY A 93 -8.42 2.71 -0.49
C GLY A 93 -7.79 1.35 -0.79
N ILE A 94 -6.53 1.30 -1.20
CA ILE A 94 -5.84 0.05 -1.53
C ILE A 94 -4.75 -0.21 -0.50
N VAL A 95 -4.84 -1.39 0.14
CA VAL A 95 -3.81 -1.93 1.02
C VAL A 95 -3.12 -3.08 0.30
N PHE A 96 -1.82 -2.93 0.04
CA PHE A 96 -1.00 -3.96 -0.56
C PHE A 96 -0.34 -4.80 0.52
N ILE A 97 -0.58 -6.12 0.53
CA ILE A 97 0.00 -7.04 1.53
C ILE A 97 0.94 -8.03 0.86
N ARG A 98 2.10 -8.33 1.47
CA ARG A 98 2.99 -9.38 0.96
C ARG A 98 2.28 -10.73 0.94
N LYS A 99 2.55 -11.56 -0.07
CA LYS A 99 1.97 -12.91 -0.20
C LYS A 99 2.10 -13.76 1.07
N LYS A 100 3.28 -13.73 1.71
CA LYS A 100 3.53 -14.46 2.97
C LYS A 100 2.66 -13.99 4.16
N CYS A 101 2.22 -12.74 4.13
CA CYS A 101 1.42 -12.13 5.19
C CYS A 101 -0.09 -12.36 5.00
N ASN A 102 -0.52 -12.81 3.81
CA ASN A 102 -1.95 -13.01 3.51
C ASN A 102 -2.60 -14.13 4.32
N SER A 103 -1.83 -15.11 4.79
CA SER A 103 -2.31 -16.19 5.67
C SER A 103 -1.69 -16.11 7.07
N CYS A 104 -1.06 -14.99 7.41
CA CYS A 104 -0.41 -14.82 8.70
C CYS A 104 -1.45 -14.53 9.79
N LYS A 105 -1.22 -15.00 11.03
CA LYS A 105 -2.06 -14.68 12.19
C LYS A 105 -2.18 -13.18 12.44
N PHE A 106 -1.14 -12.41 12.12
CA PHE A 106 -1.13 -10.95 12.26
C PHE A 106 -1.82 -10.20 11.11
N ARG A 107 -2.43 -10.89 10.13
CA ARG A 107 -3.03 -10.26 8.94
C ARG A 107 -4.00 -9.14 9.29
N LYS A 108 -4.85 -9.35 10.30
CA LYS A 108 -5.84 -8.34 10.73
C LYS A 108 -5.14 -7.07 11.24
N LEU A 109 -4.15 -7.24 12.11
CA LEU A 109 -3.33 -6.14 12.63
C LEU A 109 -2.59 -5.39 11.52
N ILE A 110 -2.00 -6.11 10.55
CA ILE A 110 -1.31 -5.52 9.40
C ILE A 110 -2.27 -4.66 8.57
N ILE A 111 -3.48 -5.14 8.32
CA ILE A 111 -4.49 -4.39 7.55
C ILE A 111 -4.93 -3.15 8.32
N ASP A 112 -5.18 -3.26 9.62
CA ASP A 112 -5.60 -2.12 10.44
C ASP A 112 -4.50 -1.07 10.58
N HIS A 113 -3.23 -1.49 10.66
CA HIS A 113 -2.07 -0.59 10.58
C HIS A 113 -2.09 0.25 9.32
N GLU A 114 -2.18 -0.39 8.15
CA GLU A 114 -2.22 0.32 6.87
C GLU A 114 -3.49 1.15 6.69
N ARG A 115 -4.61 0.72 7.27
CA ARG A 115 -5.85 1.49 7.22
C ARG A 115 -5.73 2.84 7.93
N ILE A 116 -5.00 2.90 9.05
CA ILE A 116 -4.76 4.17 9.75
C ILE A 116 -3.91 5.12 8.87
N HIS A 117 -2.94 4.59 8.14
CA HIS A 117 -2.12 5.35 7.18
C HIS A 117 -2.89 5.77 5.92
N LEU A 118 -3.90 5.02 5.49
CA LEU A 118 -4.78 5.42 4.38
C LEU A 118 -5.53 6.72 4.70
N GLY A 119 -6.10 6.81 5.90
CA GLY A 119 -6.99 7.92 6.29
C GLY A 119 -6.26 9.14 6.87
N SER A 120 -4.96 9.05 7.17
CA SER A 120 -4.25 10.14 7.85
C SER A 120 -2.73 10.03 7.76
N ASN A 121 -2.05 11.18 7.67
CA ASN A 121 -0.59 11.27 7.81
C ASN A 121 -0.21 11.23 9.29
N VAL A 122 -0.37 10.05 9.90
CA VAL A 122 -0.06 9.80 11.31
C VAL A 122 1.31 9.16 11.43
N SER A 123 2.09 9.58 12.42
CA SER A 123 3.40 9.01 12.70
C SER A 123 3.27 7.54 13.11
N GLU A 124 4.22 6.72 12.64
CA GLU A 124 4.31 5.28 12.94
C GLU A 124 4.10 4.99 14.43
N ARG A 125 4.76 5.75 15.32
CA ARG A 125 4.62 5.60 16.78
C ARG A 125 3.16 5.71 17.24
N LYS A 126 2.45 6.73 16.76
CA LYS A 126 1.06 6.98 17.16
C LYS A 126 0.11 5.93 16.59
N VAL A 127 0.40 5.36 15.42
CA VAL A 127 -0.34 4.21 14.87
C VAL A 127 -0.20 3.00 15.79
N TRP A 128 1.02 2.67 16.21
CA TRP A 128 1.26 1.57 17.15
C TRP A 128 0.62 1.80 18.52
N GLU A 129 0.67 3.01 19.06
CA GLU A 129 -0.05 3.37 20.31
C GLU A 129 -1.57 3.16 20.19
N MET A 130 -2.16 3.47 19.03
CA MET A 130 -3.58 3.18 18.78
C MET A 130 -3.86 1.68 18.67
N LEU A 131 -3.03 0.93 17.94
CA LEU A 131 -3.21 -0.51 17.75
C LEU A 131 -3.03 -1.30 19.06
N LYS A 132 -2.09 -0.90 19.91
CA LYS A 132 -1.87 -1.54 21.23
C LYS A 132 -3.07 -1.42 22.18
N LYS A 133 -3.95 -0.43 21.98
CA LYS A 133 -5.21 -0.31 22.75
C LYS A 133 -6.26 -1.35 22.35
N VAL A 134 -6.13 -1.91 21.14
CA VAL A 134 -7.10 -2.85 20.56
C VAL A 134 -6.56 -4.27 20.57
N TYR A 135 -5.25 -4.43 20.35
CA TYR A 135 -4.58 -5.70 20.13
C TYR A 135 -3.54 -5.96 21.20
N THR A 136 -3.53 -7.17 21.76
CA THR A 136 -2.56 -7.57 22.79
C THR A 136 -1.61 -8.66 22.28
N ALA A 137 -0.40 -8.70 22.82
CA ALA A 137 0.57 -9.77 22.52
C ALA A 137 0.02 -11.16 22.86
N GLN A 138 -0.83 -11.25 23.89
CA GLN A 138 -1.46 -12.50 24.33
C GLN A 138 -2.52 -13.01 23.35
N GLU A 139 -3.35 -12.12 22.79
CA GLU A 139 -4.36 -12.47 21.77
C GLU A 139 -3.73 -13.16 20.56
N PHE A 140 -2.53 -12.75 20.15
CA PHE A 140 -1.83 -13.34 19.03
C PHE A 140 -0.91 -14.51 19.41
N GLY A 141 -0.91 -14.97 20.68
CA GLY A 141 -0.01 -16.02 21.16
C GLY A 141 1.45 -15.70 20.82
N VAL A 142 1.88 -14.45 21.06
CA VAL A 142 3.24 -14.00 20.74
C VAL A 142 4.27 -14.73 21.60
N TYR A 143 3.89 -15.07 22.84
CA TYR A 143 4.72 -15.81 23.79
C TYR A 143 4.67 -17.33 23.60
N GLU A 144 3.79 -17.81 22.72
CA GLU A 144 3.70 -19.23 22.39
C GLU A 144 4.67 -19.55 21.25
N ASN A 145 5.29 -20.74 21.29
CA ASN A 145 6.20 -21.25 20.24
C ASN A 145 5.43 -21.60 18.95
N GLY A 146 4.76 -20.62 18.36
CA GLY A 146 4.19 -20.69 17.02
C GLY A 146 5.19 -20.20 15.98
N THR A 147 5.13 -20.76 14.77
CA THR A 147 5.92 -20.28 13.62
C THR A 147 5.54 -18.85 13.26
N ILE A 148 6.32 -17.89 13.77
CA ILE A 148 6.36 -16.51 13.29
C ILE A 148 7.48 -16.42 12.26
N CYS A 149 7.26 -15.74 11.13
CA CYS A 149 8.34 -15.57 10.17
C CYS A 149 9.51 -14.76 10.79
N ASP A 150 10.75 -15.19 10.53
CA ASP A 150 11.99 -14.69 11.18
C ASP A 150 12.19 -13.16 11.10
N TYR A 151 11.52 -12.50 10.16
CA TYR A 151 11.63 -11.06 9.91
C TYR A 151 10.33 -10.30 10.23
N CYS A 152 9.42 -10.85 11.03
CA CYS A 152 8.21 -10.15 11.44
C CYS A 152 8.54 -9.10 12.51
N PRO A 153 8.35 -7.79 12.26
CA PRO A 153 8.57 -6.78 13.29
C PRO A 153 7.44 -6.72 14.35
N ILE A 154 6.27 -7.29 14.07
CA ILE A 154 5.05 -7.13 14.90
C ILE A 154 5.22 -7.66 16.33
N PRO A 155 5.80 -8.85 16.59
CA PRO A 155 6.02 -9.34 17.95
C PRO A 155 6.80 -8.33 18.81
N ALA A 156 7.93 -7.85 18.30
CA ALA A 156 8.75 -6.86 19.00
C ALA A 156 7.95 -5.57 19.29
N ARG A 157 7.16 -5.11 18.31
CA ARG A 157 6.30 -3.92 18.47
C ARG A 157 5.21 -4.11 19.52
N LEU A 158 4.61 -5.29 19.63
CA LEU A 158 3.56 -5.59 20.61
C LEU A 158 4.11 -5.79 22.03
N ILE A 159 5.37 -6.21 22.17
CA ILE A 159 6.03 -6.45 23.47
C ILE A 159 6.70 -5.17 24.00
N GLU A 160 7.14 -4.24 23.13
CA GLU A 160 7.68 -2.95 23.56
C GLU A 160 6.72 -2.28 24.56
N GLU A 161 7.13 -2.20 25.83
CA GLU A 161 6.47 -1.38 26.85
C GLU A 161 6.72 0.10 26.53
N GLU A 162 5.76 0.97 26.87
CA GLU A 162 5.87 2.42 26.69
C GLU A 162 7.04 3.05 27.45
#